data_AF-A0A645JHG9-F1
#
_entry.id   AF-A0A645JHG9-F1
#
_cell.length_a   1.000
_cell.length_b   1.000
_cell.length_c   1.000
_cell.angle_alpha   90.00
_cell.angle_beta   90.00
_cell.angle_gamma   90.00
#
_symmetry.space_group_name_H-M   'P 1'
#
loop_
_entity.id
_entity.type
_entity.pdbx_description
1 polymer ?
#
loop_
_entity_poly.entity_id
_entity_poly.type
_entity_poly.pdbx_seq_one_letter_code
_entity_poly.pdbx_strand_id
1 'polypeptide(L)'
;MRVMQRAAQQPVGTVASAVMLHAQLRTGQRLLHVLALARALGELRTAPDAQPERYRWTDAGQSWVECEFQDGRLLRWQLHRP
;
A
#
# COMPACT_ATOMS: atom_id res chain seq x y z
N MET A 1 11.50 -0.25 15.00
CA MET A 1 11.17 1.07 14.43
C MET A 1 11.92 1.44 13.12
N ARG A 2 12.62 0.52 12.43
CA ARG A 2 13.45 0.88 11.25
C ARG A 2 12.68 0.93 9.91
N VAL A 3 11.55 0.23 9.82
CA VAL A 3 10.74 0.14 8.60
C VAL A 3 9.97 1.45 8.36
N MET A 4 9.26 1.96 9.37
CA MET A 4 8.52 3.21 9.25
C MET A 4 9.43 4.41 8.96
N GLN A 5 10.60 4.48 9.60
CA GLN A 5 11.59 5.54 9.32
C GLN A 5 12.07 5.53 7.86
N ARG A 6 12.29 4.36 7.27
CA ARG A 6 12.68 4.26 5.84
C ARG A 6 11.52 4.56 4.90
N ALA A 7 10.32 4.11 5.24
CA ALA A 7 9.12 4.37 4.45
C ALA A 7 8.76 5.86 4.43
N ALA A 8 8.99 6.58 5.54
CA ALA A 8 8.78 8.02 5.65
C ALA A 8 9.79 8.86 4.85
N GLN A 9 10.94 8.28 4.45
CA GLN A 9 11.94 8.95 3.60
C GLN A 9 11.63 8.83 2.10
N GLN A 10 10.63 8.04 1.72
CA GLN A 10 10.20 7.89 0.33
C GLN A 10 8.97 8.76 0.04
N PRO A 11 8.75 9.19 -1.22
CA PRO A 11 7.51 9.87 -1.58
C PRO A 11 6.30 8.98 -1.26
N VAL A 12 5.29 9.57 -0.62
CA VAL A 12 4.05 8.87 -0.24
C VAL A 12 3.37 8.30 -1.49
N GLY A 13 2.87 7.07 -1.38
CA GLY A 13 2.14 6.40 -2.43
C GLY A 13 3.02 5.87 -3.56
N THR A 14 4.33 5.74 -3.37
CA THR A 14 5.23 5.18 -4.39
C THR A 14 5.63 3.74 -4.12
N VAL A 15 5.85 2.95 -5.18
CA VAL A 15 6.43 1.61 -5.08
C VAL A 15 7.33 1.32 -6.28
N ALA A 16 8.32 0.45 -6.10
CA ALA A 16 9.23 0.08 -7.18
C ALA A 16 8.53 -0.67 -8.34
N SER A 17 7.54 -1.51 -8.02
CA SER A 17 6.70 -2.19 -9.01
C SER A 17 5.34 -2.50 -8.41
N ALA A 18 4.28 -1.98 -9.02
CA ALA A 18 2.90 -2.24 -8.61
C ALA A 18 2.56 -3.72 -8.80
N VAL A 19 3.01 -4.32 -9.90
CA VAL A 19 2.82 -5.75 -10.19
C VAL A 19 3.46 -6.63 -9.13
N MET A 20 4.72 -6.35 -8.74
CA MET A 20 5.40 -7.16 -7.72
C MET A 20 4.74 -7.01 -6.35
N LEU A 21 4.33 -5.80 -5.97
CA LEU A 21 3.58 -5.60 -4.74
C LEU A 21 2.28 -6.41 -4.78
N HIS A 22 1.49 -6.27 -5.85
CA HIS A 22 0.23 -7.00 -6.05
C HIS A 22 0.39 -8.52 -5.87
N ALA A 23 1.45 -9.11 -6.42
CA ALA A 23 1.72 -10.55 -6.35
C ALA A 23 2.13 -11.02 -4.94
N GLN A 24 2.68 -10.14 -4.10
CA GLN A 24 3.12 -10.48 -2.74
C GLN A 24 2.02 -10.34 -1.69
N LEU A 25 0.91 -9.68 -2.05
CA LEU A 25 -0.20 -9.41 -1.14
C LEU A 25 -1.01 -10.68 -0.85
N ARG A 26 -1.47 -10.77 0.40
CA ARG A 26 -2.30 -11.86 0.90
C ARG A 26 -3.31 -11.33 1.91
N THR A 27 -4.54 -11.83 1.84
CA THR A 27 -5.61 -11.48 2.79
C THR A 27 -5.15 -11.68 4.23
N GLY A 28 -5.52 -10.74 5.11
CA GLY A 28 -5.19 -10.76 6.52
C GLY A 28 -3.81 -10.20 6.88
N GLN A 29 -2.96 -9.86 5.89
CA GLN A 29 -1.70 -9.13 6.14
C GLN A 29 -1.98 -7.82 6.87
N ARG A 30 -1.13 -7.48 7.85
CA ARG A 30 -1.21 -6.20 8.57
C ARG A 30 -0.72 -5.07 7.67
N LEU A 31 -1.29 -3.87 7.81
CA LEU A 31 -0.85 -2.65 7.10
C LEU A 31 0.67 -2.44 7.20
N LEU A 32 1.25 -2.59 8.40
CA LEU A 32 2.70 -2.48 8.60
C LEU A 32 3.53 -3.45 7.76
N HIS A 33 3.02 -4.65 7.46
CA HIS A 33 3.71 -5.60 6.61
C HIS A 33 3.67 -5.14 5.15
N VAL A 34 2.52 -4.66 4.68
CA VAL A 34 2.37 -4.12 3.32
C VAL A 34 3.28 -2.89 3.12
N LEU A 35 3.35 -1.99 4.11
CA LEU A 35 4.29 -0.87 4.12
C LEU A 35 5.75 -1.31 4.03
N ALA A 36 6.10 -2.42 4.68
CA ALA A 36 7.44 -2.98 4.60
C ALA A 36 7.77 -3.52 3.19
N LEU A 37 6.80 -4.17 2.53
CA LEU A 37 6.95 -4.66 1.15
C LEU A 37 7.04 -3.50 0.15
N ALA A 38 6.18 -2.49 0.28
CA ALA A 38 6.17 -1.30 -0.57
C ALA A 38 7.39 -0.40 -0.35
N ARG A 39 7.98 -0.44 0.86
CA ARG A 39 9.08 0.43 1.32
C ARG A 39 8.73 1.93 1.32
N ALA A 40 7.45 2.27 1.30
CA ALA A 40 6.94 3.63 1.35
C ALA A 40 5.58 3.66 2.08
N LEU A 41 5.21 4.83 2.59
CA LEU A 41 3.85 5.08 3.06
C LEU A 41 2.87 4.97 1.89
N GLY A 42 1.68 4.45 2.15
CA GLY A 42 0.60 4.43 1.15
C GLY A 42 -0.06 5.80 1.05
N GLU A 43 -0.54 6.16 -0.13
CA GLU A 43 -1.43 7.31 -0.29
C GLU A 43 -2.83 6.94 0.21
N LEU A 44 -3.28 7.56 1.30
CA LEU A 44 -4.63 7.34 1.83
C LEU A 44 -5.67 7.97 0.88
N ARG A 45 -6.64 7.17 0.45
CA ARG A 45 -7.71 7.53 -0.51
C ARG A 45 -9.09 7.65 0.13
N THR A 46 -9.19 7.38 1.43
CA THR A 46 -10.39 7.58 2.27
C THR A 46 -10.15 8.71 3.26
N ALA A 47 -11.21 9.19 3.90
CA ALA A 47 -11.06 10.11 5.03
C ALA A 47 -10.25 9.44 6.17
N PRO A 48 -9.50 10.21 6.98
CA PRO A 48 -8.90 9.69 8.20
C PRO A 48 -9.93 8.98 9.07
N ASP A 49 -9.52 7.89 9.73
CA ASP A 49 -10.35 7.05 10.61
C ASP A 49 -11.56 6.35 9.94
N ALA A 50 -11.78 6.52 8.63
CA ALA A 50 -12.82 5.82 7.90
C ALA A 50 -12.43 4.37 7.61
N GLN A 51 -13.38 3.44 7.78
CA GLN A 51 -13.23 2.01 7.47
C GLN A 51 -14.16 1.61 6.30
N PRO A 52 -13.68 0.78 5.35
CA PRO A 52 -12.30 0.31 5.22
C PRO A 52 -11.34 1.42 4.75
N GLU A 53 -10.11 1.42 5.24
CA GLU A 53 -9.06 2.33 4.78
C GLU A 53 -8.59 1.91 3.38
N ARG A 54 -8.52 2.85 2.43
CA ARG A 54 -7.96 2.60 1.09
C ARG A 54 -6.60 3.25 0.96
N TYR A 55 -5.57 2.45 0.71
CA TYR A 55 -4.23 2.94 0.39
C TYR A 55 -3.85 2.62 -1.04
N ARG A 56 -3.14 3.54 -1.68
CA ARG A 56 -2.61 3.38 -3.03
C ARG A 56 -1.08 3.42 -3.04
N TRP A 57 -0.48 2.57 -3.86
CA TRP A 57 0.91 2.71 -4.29
C TRP A 57 1.01 2.64 -5.82
N THR A 58 1.68 3.63 -6.40
CA THR A 58 1.88 3.81 -7.83
C THR A 58 3.36 3.63 -8.18
N ASP A 59 3.65 2.92 -9.27
CA ASP A 59 5.01 2.78 -9.78
C ASP A 59 5.34 3.82 -10.88
N ALA A 60 6.61 3.85 -11.30
CA ALA A 60 7.08 4.78 -12.33
C ALA A 60 6.43 4.54 -13.72
N GLY A 61 5.85 3.36 -13.94
CA GLY A 61 5.10 3.01 -15.15
C GLY A 61 3.62 3.39 -15.08
N GLN A 62 3.21 4.20 -14.10
CA GLN A 62 1.83 4.65 -13.87
C GLN A 62 0.84 3.53 -13.55
N SER A 63 1.30 2.30 -13.32
CA SER A 63 0.45 1.25 -12.75
C SER A 63 0.35 1.46 -11.24
N TRP A 64 -0.78 1.11 -10.63
CA TRP A 64 -0.95 1.22 -9.19
C TRP A 64 -1.69 0.04 -8.58
N VAL A 65 -1.39 -0.25 -7.32
CA VAL A 65 -2.16 -1.16 -6.50
C VAL A 65 -2.95 -0.35 -5.50
N GLU A 66 -4.25 -0.61 -5.43
CA GLU A 66 -5.10 -0.12 -4.36
C GLU A 66 -5.41 -1.26 -3.40
N CYS A 67 -5.21 -1.02 -2.12
CA CYS A 67 -5.41 -1.97 -1.04
C CYS A 67 -6.45 -1.45 -0.07
N GLU A 68 -7.40 -2.32 0.31
CA GLU A 68 -8.39 -2.05 1.33
C GLU A 68 -8.04 -2.77 2.61
N PHE A 69 -8.03 -2.01 3.71
CA PHE A 69 -7.77 -2.54 5.04
C PHE A 69 -9.01 -2.33 5.90
N GLN A 70 -9.44 -3.40 6.57
CA GLN A 70 -10.42 -3.36 7.63
C GLN A 70 -9.68 -3.57 8.95
N ASP A 71 -9.78 -2.63 9.88
CA ASP A 71 -9.10 -2.67 11.19
C ASP A 71 -7.60 -2.97 11.06
N GLY A 72 -6.94 -2.30 10.09
CA GLY A 72 -5.52 -2.46 9.79
C GLY A 72 -5.11 -3.78 9.13
N ARG A 73 -6.07 -4.60 8.67
CA ARG A 73 -5.83 -5.88 7.99
C ARG A 73 -6.30 -5.84 6.54
N LEU A 74 -5.44 -6.30 5.64
CA LEU A 74 -5.71 -6.34 4.21
C LEU A 74 -6.91 -7.24 3.92
N LEU A 75 -8.00 -6.63 3.46
CA LEU A 75 -9.23 -7.31 3.08
C LEU A 75 -9.17 -7.72 1.61
N ARG A 76 -8.91 -6.74 0.73
CA ARG A 76 -8.83 -6.92 -0.72
C ARG A 76 -7.83 -5.94 -1.33
N TRP A 77 -7.39 -6.23 -2.55
CA TRP A 77 -6.53 -5.34 -3.31
C TRP A 77 -6.79 -5.52 -4.81
N GLN A 78 -6.50 -4.48 -5.58
CA GLN A 78 -6.65 -4.47 -7.03
C GLN A 78 -5.46 -3.81 -7.69
N LEU A 79 -4.93 -4.45 -8.74
CA LEU A 79 -3.94 -3.84 -9.64
C LEU A 79 -4.67 -3.11 -10.76
N HIS A 80 -4.25 -1.89 -11.02
CA HIS A 80 -4.67 -1.08 -12.16
C HIS A 80 -3.46 -0.79 -13.05
N ARG A 81 -3.68 -0.89 -14.35
CA ARG A 81 -2.70 -0.57 -15.40
C ARG A 81 -3.30 0.51 -16.31
N PRO A 82 -2.48 1.44 -16.82
CA PRO A 82 -2.93 2.42 -17.81
C PRO A 82 -3.40 1.77 -19.11
#